data_AF-A0A967TDK7-F1
#
_entry.id   AF-A0A967TDK7-F1
#
_cell.length_a   1.000
_cell.length_b   1.000
_cell.length_c   1.000
_cell.angle_alpha   90.00
_cell.angle_beta   90.00
_cell.angle_gamma   90.00
#
_symmetry.space_group_name_H-M   'P 1'
#
loop_
_entity.id
_entity.type
_entity.pdbx_description
1 polymer ?
#
loop_
_entity_poly.entity_id
_entity_poly.type
_entity_poly.pdbx_seq_one_letter_code
_entity_poly.pdbx_strand_id
1 'polypeptide(L)'
;YDFGRISWEIRSVNHRFLEYSLRLPEEFRVLEPQVRECIGAQIRRGKIDATLRFTEAPGRDSGSVQLNRELAASLLDLHQQLEALAGRDQQPDLSRLLRWPGLVEERLPDPEPLHKAA
;
A
#
# COMPACT_ATOMS: atom_id res chain seq x y z
N TYR A 1 -7.06 -4.86 16.34
CA TYR A 1 -8.21 -5.10 15.48
C TYR A 1 -7.78 -5.96 14.31
N ASP A 2 -8.68 -6.77 13.77
CA ASP A 2 -8.39 -7.72 12.67
C ASP A 2 -8.10 -7.05 11.31
N PHE A 3 -8.14 -5.72 11.24
CA PHE A 3 -7.84 -4.93 10.04
C PHE A 3 -6.46 -4.26 10.08
N GLY A 4 -5.74 -4.29 11.21
CA GLY A 4 -4.45 -3.62 11.37
C GLY A 4 -4.39 -2.66 12.56
N ARG A 5 -3.34 -1.85 12.57
CA ARG A 5 -3.06 -0.81 13.55
C ARG A 5 -3.06 0.54 12.86
N ILE A 6 -3.94 1.43 13.35
CA ILE A 6 -3.92 2.85 13.02
C ILE A 6 -3.21 3.58 14.15
N SER A 7 -2.27 4.45 13.82
CA SER A 7 -1.58 5.32 14.78
C SER A 7 -1.48 6.74 14.27
N TRP A 8 -1.87 7.70 15.12
CA TRP A 8 -1.69 9.11 14.89
C TRP A 8 -0.49 9.62 15.68
N GLU A 9 0.43 10.28 15.00
CA GLU A 9 1.44 11.13 15.62
C GLU A 9 1.02 12.58 15.44
N ILE A 10 0.79 13.29 16.55
CA ILE A 10 0.37 14.69 16.54
C ILE A 10 1.38 15.51 17.33
N ARG A 11 1.92 16.55 16.70
CA ARG A 11 2.77 17.55 17.34
C ARG A 11 2.15 18.93 17.15
N SER A 12 2.26 19.77 18.17
CA SER A 12 1.87 21.17 18.07
C SER A 12 3.03 22.07 18.43
N VAL A 13 3.11 23.22 17.78
CA VAL A 13 4.06 24.29 18.11
C VAL A 13 3.33 25.61 18.27
N ASN A 14 3.85 26.48 19.13
CA ASN A 14 3.29 27.81 19.33
C ASN A 14 3.53 28.66 18.07
N HIS A 15 2.48 28.85 17.29
CA HIS A 15 2.47 29.65 16.08
C HIS A 15 1.39 30.73 16.19
N ARG A 16 1.53 31.85 15.46
CA ARG A 16 0.58 32.99 15.55
C ARG A 16 -0.79 32.66 14.97
N PHE A 17 -0.82 31.89 13.89
CA PHE A 17 -2.03 31.48 13.19
C PHE A 17 -2.24 29.97 13.32
N LEU A 18 -3.49 29.52 13.13
CA LEU A 18 -3.80 28.11 13.04
C LEU A 18 -3.39 27.57 11.67
N GLU A 19 -2.41 26.69 11.66
CA GLU A 19 -1.94 26.02 10.45
C GLU A 19 -2.06 24.51 10.59
N TYR A 20 -2.51 23.86 9.53
CA TYR A 20 -2.66 22.41 9.46
C TYR A 20 -1.59 21.83 8.54
N SER A 21 -0.87 20.84 9.05
CA SER A 21 0.08 20.02 8.29
C SER A 21 -0.35 18.57 8.49
N LEU A 22 -1.29 18.13 7.66
CA LEU A 22 -1.88 16.79 7.72
C LEU A 22 -1.20 15.90 6.69
N ARG A 23 -0.68 14.76 7.13
CA ARG A 23 -0.17 13.71 6.25
C ARG A 23 -0.96 12.43 6.47
N LEU A 24 -1.80 12.10 5.50
CA LEU A 24 -2.60 10.89 5.46
C LEU A 24 -2.18 10.03 4.26
N PRO A 25 -2.19 8.69 4.38
CA PRO A 25 -2.09 7.79 3.24
C PRO A 25 -3.22 8.01 2.24
N GLU A 26 -3.02 7.62 0.98
CA GLU A 26 -3.95 7.90 -0.13
C GLU A 26 -5.37 7.38 0.13
N GLU A 27 -5.46 6.15 0.60
CA GLU A 27 -6.67 5.46 1.09
C GLU A 27 -7.47 6.24 2.15
N PHE A 28 -6.83 7.14 2.92
CA PHE A 28 -7.49 7.95 3.96
C PHE A 28 -7.60 9.44 3.61
N ARG A 29 -7.17 9.86 2.42
CA ARG A 29 -7.21 11.28 2.01
C ARG A 29 -8.61 11.88 2.05
N VAL A 30 -9.65 11.07 1.81
CA VAL A 30 -11.04 11.50 1.89
C VAL A 30 -11.44 12.01 3.29
N LEU A 31 -10.76 11.54 4.34
CA LEU A 31 -11.03 11.94 5.74
C LEU A 31 -10.33 13.25 6.12
N GLU A 32 -9.39 13.75 5.30
CA GLU A 32 -8.61 14.95 5.62
C GLU A 32 -9.46 16.19 5.95
N PRO A 33 -10.56 16.51 5.22
CA PRO A 33 -11.40 17.65 5.56
C PRO A 33 -12.06 17.51 6.94
N GLN A 34 -12.55 16.31 7.29
CA GLN A 34 -13.19 16.03 8.57
C GLN A 34 -12.19 16.13 9.72
N VAL A 35 -10.98 15.61 9.53
CA VAL A 35 -9.89 15.73 10.52
C VAL A 35 -9.56 17.20 10.77
N ARG A 36 -9.48 18.01 9.72
CA ARG A 36 -9.22 19.45 9.83
C ARG A 36 -10.31 20.18 10.61
N GLU A 37 -11.58 19.89 10.35
CA GLU A 37 -12.70 20.46 11.09
C GLU A 37 -12.66 20.08 12.58
N CYS A 38 -12.40 18.81 12.88
CA CYS A 38 -12.28 18.33 14.26
C CYS A 38 -11.15 19.05 15.02
N ILE A 39 -9.99 19.23 14.38
CA ILE A 39 -8.86 19.93 14.98
C ILE A 39 -9.19 21.42 15.19
N GLY A 40 -9.80 22.07 14.20
CA GLY A 40 -10.19 23.48 14.27
C GLY A 40 -11.24 23.79 15.33
N ALA A 41 -12.09 22.81 15.66
CA ALA A 41 -13.05 22.92 16.76
C ALA A 41 -12.36 22.97 18.15
N GLN A 42 -11.20 22.34 18.29
CA GLN A 42 -10.49 22.20 19.57
C GLN A 42 -9.37 23.22 19.76
N ILE A 43 -8.70 23.63 18.67
CA ILE A 43 -7.51 24.48 18.73
C ILE A 43 -7.70 25.69 17.83
N ARG A 44 -7.52 26.89 18.39
CA ARG A 44 -7.74 28.17 17.67
C ARG A 44 -6.46 28.83 17.16
N ARG A 45 -5.28 28.39 17.64
CA ARG A 45 -3.99 28.97 17.33
C ARG A 45 -2.88 27.93 17.49
N GLY A 46 -1.87 27.99 16.64
CA GLY A 46 -0.72 27.09 16.64
C GLY A 46 -0.58 26.36 15.32
N LYS A 47 0.58 25.74 15.09
CA LYS A 47 0.76 24.84 13.95
C LYS A 47 0.64 23.41 14.44
N ILE A 48 -0.17 22.63 13.74
CA ILE A 48 -0.45 21.23 14.07
C ILE A 48 0.08 20.36 12.94
N ASP A 49 1.09 19.56 13.27
CA ASP A 49 1.65 18.54 12.41
C ASP A 49 1.07 17.20 12.86
N ALA A 50 0.12 16.66 12.08
CA ALA A 50 -0.52 15.39 12.35
C ALA A 50 -0.21 14.42 11.21
N THR A 51 0.32 13.25 11.55
CA THR A 51 0.63 12.18 10.60
C THR A 51 -0.13 10.93 11.00
N LEU A 52 -0.95 10.43 10.07
CA LEU A 52 -1.63 9.15 10.18
C LEU A 52 -0.72 8.06 9.60
N ARG A 53 -0.50 6.99 10.36
CA ARG A 53 0.13 5.77 9.89
C ARG A 53 -0.86 4.63 10.01
N PHE A 54 -1.00 3.86 8.93
CA PHE A 54 -1.71 2.61 8.93
C PHE A 54 -0.71 1.47 8.74
N THR A 55 -0.82 0.44 9.56
CA THR A 55 -0.04 -0.78 9.47
C THR A 55 -1.00 -1.95 9.45
N GLU A 56 -1.12 -2.60 8.31
CA GLU A 56 -1.99 -3.78 8.15
C GLU A 56 -1.61 -4.89 9.13
N ALA A 57 -2.60 -5.69 9.54
CA ALA A 57 -2.33 -6.83 10.41
C ALA A 57 -1.54 -7.91 9.64
N PRO A 58 -0.47 -8.47 10.21
CA PRO A 58 0.23 -9.58 9.58
C PRO A 58 -0.73 -10.77 9.42
N GLY A 59 -0.90 -11.25 8.19
CA GLY A 59 -1.73 -12.41 7.87
C GLY A 59 -3.10 -12.11 7.26
N ARG A 60 -3.46 -10.84 7.05
CA ARG A 60 -4.57 -10.45 6.16
C ARG A 60 -3.95 -9.72 4.98
N ASP A 61 -3.74 -10.45 3.88
CA ASP A 61 -3.23 -9.99 2.58
C ASP A 61 -2.40 -8.71 2.64
N SER A 62 -1.18 -8.82 3.17
CA SER A 62 -0.16 -7.78 3.01
C SER A 62 0.04 -7.58 1.51
N GLY A 63 -0.61 -6.55 0.94
CA GLY A 63 -0.73 -6.27 -0.50
C GLY A 63 -0.68 -7.53 -1.36
N SER A 64 -1.81 -8.21 -1.60
CA SER A 64 -1.84 -9.55 -2.20
C SER A 64 -0.91 -9.60 -3.41
N VAL A 65 0.27 -10.17 -3.21
CA VAL A 65 1.26 -10.36 -4.27
C VAL A 65 0.66 -11.45 -5.13
N GLN A 66 0.06 -11.04 -6.23
CA GLN A 66 -0.58 -11.95 -7.15
C GLN A 66 0.41 -12.30 -8.25
N LEU A 67 0.53 -13.60 -8.50
CA LEU A 67 1.22 -14.08 -9.68
C LEU A 67 0.28 -13.90 -10.88
N ASN A 68 0.72 -13.14 -11.88
CA ASN A 68 0.06 -13.13 -13.18
C ASN A 68 0.24 -14.50 -13.84
N ARG A 69 -0.76 -15.38 -13.67
CA ARG A 69 -0.68 -16.78 -14.09
C ARG A 69 -0.60 -16.95 -15.61
N GLU A 70 -1.25 -16.06 -16.36
CA GLU A 70 -1.23 -16.09 -17.83
C GLU A 70 0.17 -15.77 -18.36
N LEU A 71 0.78 -14.72 -17.81
CA LEU A 71 2.16 -14.37 -18.14
C LEU A 71 3.15 -15.45 -17.69
N ALA A 72 2.95 -16.02 -16.49
CA ALA A 72 3.78 -17.12 -16.00
C ALA A 72 3.76 -18.33 -16.94
N ALA A 73 2.56 -18.73 -17.40
CA ALA A 73 2.41 -19.84 -18.34
C ALA A 73 3.11 -19.54 -19.67
N SER A 74 2.99 -18.32 -20.18
CA SER A 74 3.61 -17.89 -21.44
C SER A 74 5.13 -17.90 -21.35
N LEU A 75 5.71 -17.45 -20.23
CA LEU A 75 7.16 -17.47 -20.01
C LEU A 75 7.71 -18.89 -19.88
N LEU A 76 6.99 -19.80 -19.21
CA LEU A 76 7.38 -21.19 -19.10
C LEU A 76 7.34 -21.91 -20.46
N ASP A 77 6.34 -21.61 -21.29
CA ASP A 77 6.25 -22.15 -22.65
C ASP A 77 7.40 -21.67 -23.54
N LEU A 78 7.70 -20.36 -23.51
CA LEU A 78 8.86 -19.80 -24.22
C LEU A 78 10.19 -20.41 -23.75
N HIS A 79 10.33 -20.67 -22.45
CA HIS A 79 11.49 -21.35 -21.90
C HIS A 79 11.65 -22.75 -22.50
N GLN A 80 10.58 -23.54 -22.56
CA GLN A 80 10.60 -24.88 -23.18
C GLN A 80 10.95 -24.83 -24.67
N GLN A 81 10.44 -23.84 -25.41
CA GLN A 81 10.79 -23.65 -26.82
C GLN A 81 12.28 -23.34 -27.00
N LEU A 82 12.85 -22.51 -26.12
CA LEU A 82 14.27 -22.17 -26.14
C LEU A 82 15.16 -23.37 -25.78
N GLU A 83 14.76 -24.20 -24.81
CA GLU A 83 15.46 -25.44 -24.48
C GLU A 83 15.54 -26.40 -25.68
N ALA A 84 14.41 -26.56 -26.38
CA ALA A 84 14.33 -27.39 -27.57
C ALA A 84 15.24 -26.87 -28.70
N LEU A 85 15.29 -25.55 -28.92
CA LEU A 85 16.16 -24.92 -29.92
C LEU A 85 17.65 -24.98 -29.53
N ALA A 86 17.97 -24.81 -28.25
CA ALA A 86 19.33 -24.83 -27.75
C ALA A 86 19.90 -26.25 -27.63
N GLY A 87 19.05 -27.28 -27.68
CA GLY A 87 19.44 -28.68 -27.44
C GLY A 87 19.98 -28.90 -26.03
N ARG A 88 19.52 -28.09 -25.06
CA ARG A 88 19.99 -28.11 -23.67
C ARG A 88 18.79 -28.04 -22.75
N ASP A 89 18.73 -28.99 -21.82
CA ASP A 89 17.79 -29.00 -20.71
C ASP A 89 18.35 -28.12 -19.58
N GLN A 90 17.67 -27.04 -19.23
CA GLN A 90 18.10 -26.06 -18.22
C GLN A 90 16.91 -25.59 -17.40
N GLN A 91 16.82 -26.04 -16.15
CA GLN A 91 15.72 -25.62 -15.28
C GLN A 91 15.54 -24.09 -15.23
N PRO A 92 14.31 -23.58 -15.34
CA PRO A 92 14.04 -22.16 -15.27
C PRO A 92 14.40 -21.60 -13.89
N ASP A 93 15.18 -20.52 -13.86
CA ASP A 93 15.47 -19.79 -12.63
C ASP A 93 14.22 -19.02 -12.19
N LEU A 94 13.44 -19.65 -11.31
CA LEU A 94 12.20 -19.09 -10.76
C LEU A 94 12.44 -17.76 -10.04
N SER A 95 13.62 -17.57 -9.43
CA SER A 95 13.95 -16.30 -8.78
C SER A 95 14.06 -15.16 -9.79
N ARG A 96 14.55 -15.47 -11.00
CA ARG A 96 14.66 -14.53 -12.10
C ARG A 96 13.32 -14.29 -12.77
N LEU A 97 12.48 -15.32 -12.87
CA LEU A 97 11.11 -15.16 -13.35
C LEU A 97 10.30 -14.25 -12.44
N LEU A 98 10.37 -14.44 -11.11
CA LEU A 98 9.67 -13.56 -10.16
C LEU A 98 10.09 -12.08 -10.25
N ARG A 99 11.26 -11.78 -10.81
CA ARG A 99 11.72 -10.40 -11.10
C ARG A 99 11.29 -9.89 -12.47
N TRP A 100 10.62 -10.70 -13.28
CA TRP A 100 10.14 -10.31 -14.60
C TRP A 100 9.01 -9.26 -14.47
N PRO A 101 9.09 -8.16 -15.23
CA PRO A 101 8.12 -7.07 -15.12
C PRO A 101 6.69 -7.59 -15.41
N GLY A 102 5.77 -7.33 -14.49
CA GLY A 102 4.37 -7.73 -14.61
C GLY A 102 4.07 -9.19 -14.21
N LEU A 103 5.08 -9.98 -13.80
CA LEU A 103 4.81 -11.34 -13.32
C LEU A 103 4.26 -11.36 -11.89
N VAL A 104 4.77 -10.45 -11.07
CA VAL A 104 4.40 -10.26 -9.68
C VAL A 104 3.69 -8.91 -9.60
N GLU A 105 2.40 -8.96 -9.30
CA GLU A 105 1.55 -7.78 -9.21
C GLU A 105 1.19 -7.54 -7.74
N GLU A 106 1.49 -6.34 -7.25
CA GLU A 106 0.99 -5.88 -5.96
C GLU A 106 -0.44 -5.36 -6.17
N ARG A 107 -1.44 -6.15 -5.79
CA ARG A 107 -2.81 -5.64 -5.76
C ARG A 107 -3.00 -4.90 -4.43
N LEU A 108 -3.14 -3.58 -4.53
CA LEU A 108 -3.63 -2.75 -3.43
C LEU A 108 -5.00 -3.28 -3.00
N PRO A 109 -5.24 -3.52 -1.70
CA PRO A 109 -6.55 -3.92 -1.24
C PRO A 109 -7.58 -2.85 -1.58
N ASP A 110 -8.77 -3.31 -1.98
CA ASP A 110 -9.91 -2.47 -2.32
C ASP A 110 -10.28 -1.59 -1.11
N PRO A 111 -10.29 -0.24 -1.21
CA PRO A 111 -10.52 0.64 -0.06
C PRO A 111 -11.96 0.58 0.50
N GLU A 112 -12.88 -0.14 -0.13
CA GLU A 112 -14.32 -0.04 0.17
C GLU A 112 -14.80 -0.56 1.54
N PRO A 113 -14.17 -1.52 2.28
CA PRO A 113 -14.70 -1.91 3.58
C PRO A 113 -14.12 -1.12 4.78
N LEU A 114 -13.24 -0.12 4.57
CA LEU A 114 -12.63 0.65 5.68
C LEU A 114 -13.46 1.87 6.12
N HIS A 115 -14.46 2.29 5.34
CA HIS A 115 -15.32 3.44 5.68
C HIS A 115 -16.41 3.16 6.73
N LYS A 116 -16.63 1.90 7.14
CA LYS A 116 -17.71 1.54 8.08
C LYS A 116 -17.30 1.38 9.55
N ALA A 117 -16.03 1.56 9.89
CA ALA A 117 -15.53 1.35 11.25
C ALA A 117 -14.93 2.60 11.91
N ALA A 118 -15.04 3.78 11.29
CA ALA A 118 -14.58 5.06 11.84
C ALA A 118 -15.76 5.91 12.35
#